data_AF-A0A915YWI2-F1
#
_entry.id   AF-A0A915YWI2-F1
#
_cell.length_a   1.000
_cell.length_b   1.000
_cell.length_c   1.000
_cell.angle_alpha   90.00
_cell.angle_beta   90.00
_cell.angle_gamma   90.00
#
_symmetry.space_group_name_H-M   'P 1'
#
loop_
_entity.id
_entity.type
_entity.pdbx_description
1 polymer ?
#
loop_
_entity_poly.entity_id
_entity_poly.type
_entity_poly.pdbx_seq_one_letter_code
_entity_poly.pdbx_strand_id
1 'polypeptide(L)'
;MAFIFNVLIIPRIEYRAQLIILSEHECNKIMAKFRILFKHKLKFMKTTPNSIVHLKEMFNVKNIEDNQLQAKTTNFILQINDKNELGMITKIRLYNLQQLLFLNDNPIFSLRDKDIIRYKKIFTTQLKNHYILECIKMLKTQNFSIAINDTVDKMEIIGGNILIKDILPEEIYFKNLRSIKNSILCLQIKF
;
A
#
# COMPACT_ATOMS: atom_id res chain seq x y z
N MET A 1 6.93 2.69 -30.95
CA MET A 1 5.88 2.92 -29.93
C MET A 1 6.14 2.18 -28.62
N ALA A 2 6.50 0.88 -28.64
CA ALA A 2 6.79 0.12 -27.41
C ALA A 2 7.95 0.72 -26.60
N PHE A 3 9.05 1.10 -27.27
CA PHE A 3 10.18 1.81 -26.65
C PHE A 3 9.74 3.10 -25.93
N ILE A 4 9.01 3.98 -26.62
CA ILE A 4 8.49 5.23 -26.05
C ILE A 4 7.63 4.94 -24.81
N PHE A 5 6.78 3.91 -24.87
CA PHE A 5 5.94 3.57 -23.73
C PHE A 5 6.77 3.10 -22.53
N ASN A 6 7.68 2.14 -22.74
CA ASN A 6 8.47 1.54 -21.69
C ASN A 6 9.47 2.53 -21.06
N VAL A 7 10.11 3.39 -21.88
CA VAL A 7 11.21 4.26 -21.45
C VAL A 7 10.73 5.65 -21.03
N LEU A 8 9.63 6.16 -21.61
CA LEU A 8 9.16 7.52 -21.33
C LEU A 8 7.83 7.56 -20.59
N ILE A 9 6.84 6.79 -21.05
CA ILE A 9 5.48 6.89 -20.50
C ILE A 9 5.39 6.25 -19.12
N ILE A 10 5.94 5.04 -18.96
CA ILE A 10 5.93 4.33 -17.68
C ILE A 10 6.65 5.14 -16.58
N PRO A 11 7.90 5.61 -16.77
CA PRO A 11 8.56 6.42 -15.75
C PRO A 11 7.82 7.72 -15.43
N ARG A 12 7.17 8.35 -16.42
CA ARG A 12 6.34 9.53 -16.18
C ARG A 12 5.11 9.22 -15.32
N ILE A 13 4.46 8.08 -15.54
CA ILE A 13 3.34 7.62 -14.71
C ILE A 13 3.83 7.33 -13.30
N GLU A 14 4.93 6.61 -13.17
CA GLU A 14 5.53 6.25 -11.88
C GLU A 14 5.90 7.48 -11.05
N TYR A 15 6.54 8.48 -11.69
CA TYR A 15 6.89 9.75 -11.07
C TYR A 15 5.64 10.50 -10.58
N ARG A 16 4.59 10.59 -11.41
CA ARG A 16 3.34 11.27 -11.02
C ARG A 16 2.58 10.53 -9.93
N ALA A 17 2.69 9.21 -9.90
CA ALA A 17 2.06 8.36 -8.89
C ALA A 17 3.00 8.07 -7.71
N GLN A 18 4.04 8.86 -7.44
CA GLN A 18 5.07 8.50 -6.44
C GLN A 18 4.48 8.17 -5.05
N LEU A 19 3.48 8.93 -4.60
CA LEU A 19 2.82 8.75 -3.30
C LEU A 19 1.43 8.10 -3.39
N ILE A 20 1.02 7.61 -4.56
CA ILE A 20 -0.30 7.03 -4.80
C ILE A 20 -0.12 5.62 -5.39
N ILE A 21 -0.92 4.66 -4.93
CA ILE A 21 -0.98 3.33 -5.52
C ILE A 21 -2.25 3.26 -6.36
N LEU A 22 -2.09 3.13 -7.67
CA LEU A 22 -3.21 2.95 -8.60
C LEU A 22 -3.82 1.57 -8.38
N SER A 23 -5.15 1.50 -8.39
CA SER A 23 -5.85 0.21 -8.38
C SER A 23 -5.62 -0.56 -9.67
N GLU A 24 -5.73 -1.88 -9.61
CA GLU A 24 -5.68 -2.76 -10.79
C GLU A 24 -6.65 -2.30 -11.88
N HIS A 25 -7.86 -1.88 -11.49
CA HIS A 25 -8.86 -1.37 -12.43
C HIS A 25 -8.39 -0.09 -13.16
N GLU A 26 -7.78 0.85 -12.45
CA GLU A 26 -7.23 2.08 -13.05
C GLU A 26 -6.07 1.77 -13.99
N CYS A 27 -5.14 0.91 -13.56
CA CYS A 27 -4.04 0.41 -14.39
C CYS A 27 -4.56 -0.25 -15.67
N ASN A 28 -5.53 -1.15 -15.55
CA ASN A 28 -6.14 -1.86 -16.67
C ASN A 28 -6.89 -0.92 -17.61
N LYS A 29 -7.56 0.11 -17.09
CA LYS A 29 -8.22 1.14 -17.91
C LYS A 29 -7.23 1.95 -18.74
N ILE A 30 -6.08 2.33 -18.16
CA ILE A 30 -5.00 3.01 -18.88
C ILE A 30 -4.39 2.08 -19.93
N MET A 31 -4.07 0.84 -19.54
CA MET A 31 -3.46 -0.15 -20.42
C MET A 31 -4.38 -0.54 -21.57
N ALA A 32 -5.69 -0.66 -21.36
CA ALA A 32 -6.65 -0.99 -22.41
C ALA A 32 -6.63 0.06 -23.54
N LYS A 33 -6.64 1.35 -23.19
CA LYS A 33 -6.54 2.44 -24.18
C LYS A 33 -5.23 2.37 -24.95
N PHE A 34 -4.12 2.12 -24.27
CA PHE A 34 -2.82 1.97 -24.91
C PHE A 34 -2.78 0.76 -25.85
N ARG A 35 -3.25 -0.41 -25.41
CA ARG A 35 -3.30 -1.65 -26.23
C ARG A 35 -4.10 -1.43 -27.52
N ILE A 36 -5.23 -0.75 -27.47
CA ILE A 36 -6.05 -0.44 -28.65
C ILE A 36 -5.26 0.45 -29.62
N LEU A 37 -4.69 1.56 -29.13
CA LEU A 37 -3.91 2.47 -29.95
C LEU A 37 -2.70 1.78 -30.57
N PHE A 38 -2.00 0.95 -29.78
CA PHE A 38 -0.83 0.20 -30.20
C PHE A 38 -1.17 -0.79 -31.31
N LYS A 39 -2.21 -1.60 -31.15
CA LYS A 39 -2.69 -2.54 -32.18
C LYS A 39 -3.11 -1.82 -33.46
N HIS A 40 -3.85 -0.73 -33.34
CA HIS A 40 -4.28 0.07 -34.50
C HIS A 40 -3.09 0.63 -35.29
N LYS A 41 -2.04 1.12 -34.59
CA LYS A 41 -0.80 1.59 -35.23
C LYS A 41 -0.04 0.48 -35.95
N LEU A 42 -0.17 -0.77 -35.50
CA LEU A 42 0.40 -1.96 -36.14
C LEU A 42 -0.52 -2.58 -37.20
N LYS A 43 -1.67 -1.96 -37.49
CA LYS A 43 -2.71 -2.50 -38.40
C LYS A 43 -3.27 -3.86 -37.97
N PHE A 44 -3.20 -4.19 -36.68
CA PHE A 44 -3.86 -5.37 -36.14
C PHE A 44 -5.35 -5.14 -35.92
N MET A 45 -6.12 -6.22 -36.03
CA MET A 45 -7.54 -6.20 -35.68
C MET A 45 -7.70 -5.96 -34.17
N LYS A 46 -8.77 -5.26 -33.78
CA LYS A 46 -9.08 -4.99 -32.37
C LYS A 46 -9.20 -6.28 -31.52
N THR A 47 -9.67 -7.36 -32.13
CA THR A 47 -9.86 -8.70 -31.53
C THR A 47 -8.57 -9.49 -31.32
N THR A 48 -7.43 -9.03 -31.87
CA THR A 48 -6.14 -9.69 -31.68
C THR A 48 -5.86 -9.87 -30.19
N PRO A 49 -5.31 -11.01 -29.72
CA PRO A 49 -5.02 -11.23 -28.31
C PRO A 49 -4.19 -10.09 -27.68
N ASN A 50 -4.52 -9.66 -26.46
CA ASN A 50 -3.76 -8.62 -25.75
C ASN A 50 -2.34 -9.08 -25.39
N SER A 51 -2.15 -10.39 -25.22
CA SER A 51 -0.87 -11.01 -24.89
C SER A 51 0.24 -10.68 -25.88
N ILE A 52 -0.09 -10.53 -27.18
CA ILE A 52 0.90 -10.22 -28.22
C ILE A 52 1.67 -8.92 -27.94
N VAL A 53 1.03 -7.96 -27.26
CA VAL A 53 1.62 -6.66 -26.91
C VAL A 53 2.68 -6.81 -25.81
N HIS A 54 2.48 -7.75 -24.90
CA HIS A 54 3.29 -7.94 -23.68
C HIS A 54 4.38 -9.00 -23.84
N LEU A 55 4.20 -9.92 -24.79
CA LEU A 55 5.13 -11.01 -25.02
C LEU A 55 6.55 -10.49 -25.32
N LYS A 56 7.55 -11.06 -24.64
CA LYS A 56 8.96 -10.61 -24.70
C LYS A 56 9.55 -10.79 -26.10
N GLU A 57 9.17 -11.88 -26.76
CA GLU A 57 9.57 -12.27 -28.11
C GLU A 57 8.96 -11.37 -29.20
N MET A 58 7.96 -10.55 -28.85
CA MET A 58 7.26 -9.67 -29.79
C MET A 58 7.59 -8.21 -29.48
N PHE A 59 6.68 -7.51 -28.78
CA PHE A 59 6.79 -6.08 -28.56
C PHE A 59 7.26 -5.71 -27.15
N ASN A 60 7.25 -6.67 -26.21
CA ASN A 60 7.76 -6.52 -24.85
C ASN A 60 7.28 -5.24 -24.15
N VAL A 61 6.01 -4.84 -24.35
CA VAL A 61 5.45 -3.68 -23.65
C VAL A 61 5.21 -4.09 -22.19
N LYS A 62 5.82 -3.36 -21.27
CA LYS A 62 5.64 -3.62 -19.84
C LYS A 62 4.22 -3.27 -19.39
N ASN A 63 3.68 -4.06 -18.47
CA ASN A 63 2.43 -3.72 -17.80
C ASN A 63 2.67 -2.62 -16.75
N ILE A 64 1.75 -1.66 -16.65
CA ILE A 64 1.83 -0.60 -15.64
C ILE A 64 1.67 -1.20 -14.24
N GLU A 65 0.77 -2.17 -14.07
CA GLU A 65 0.51 -2.80 -12.78
C GLU A 65 1.75 -3.53 -12.25
N ASP A 66 2.33 -4.41 -13.06
CA ASP A 66 3.53 -5.18 -12.69
C ASP A 66 4.70 -4.25 -12.35
N ASN A 67 4.91 -3.20 -13.16
CA ASN A 67 5.95 -2.21 -12.88
C ASN A 67 5.68 -1.42 -11.60
N GLN A 68 4.44 -1.02 -11.35
CA GLN A 68 4.06 -0.33 -10.12
C GLN A 68 4.32 -1.24 -8.91
N LEU A 69 3.90 -2.50 -8.98
CA LEU A 69 4.11 -3.46 -7.92
C LEU A 69 5.60 -3.61 -7.59
N GLN A 70 6.44 -3.81 -8.61
CA GLN A 70 7.89 -3.93 -8.43
C GLN A 70 8.50 -2.66 -7.83
N ALA A 71 8.21 -1.49 -8.41
CA ALA A 71 8.79 -0.22 -8.00
C ALA A 71 8.36 0.17 -6.58
N LYS A 72 7.05 0.09 -6.27
CA LYS A 72 6.51 0.47 -4.96
C LYS A 72 6.99 -0.47 -3.86
N THR A 73 7.05 -1.77 -4.13
CA THR A 73 7.54 -2.76 -3.16
C THR A 73 9.02 -2.53 -2.87
N THR A 74 9.84 -2.37 -3.91
CA THR A 74 11.27 -2.08 -3.76
C THR A 74 11.50 -0.79 -2.98
N ASN A 75 10.83 0.30 -3.36
CA ASN A 75 10.97 1.59 -2.69
C ASN A 75 10.53 1.54 -1.23
N PHE A 76 9.46 0.81 -0.90
CA PHE A 76 8.97 0.70 0.47
C PHE A 76 9.92 -0.13 1.35
N ILE A 77 10.49 -1.22 0.82
CA ILE A 77 11.52 -2.00 1.51
C ILE A 77 12.77 -1.15 1.76
N LEU A 78 13.22 -0.39 0.76
CA LEU A 78 14.35 0.53 0.92
C LEU A 78 14.06 1.61 1.98
N GLN A 79 12.84 2.16 2.02
CA GLN A 79 12.42 3.14 3.02
C GLN A 79 12.44 2.59 4.44
N ILE A 80 11.94 1.37 4.65
CA ILE A 80 11.92 0.74 5.98
C ILE A 80 13.34 0.39 6.46
N ASN A 81 14.21 0.00 5.55
CA ASN A 81 15.59 -0.41 5.87
C ASN A 81 16.60 0.74 5.90
N ASP A 82 16.20 1.94 5.46
CA ASP A 82 17.08 3.10 5.47
C ASP A 82 17.36 3.55 6.91
N LYS A 83 18.62 3.92 7.18
CA LYS A 83 19.07 4.41 8.49
C LYS A 83 19.16 5.93 8.57
N ASN A 84 18.95 6.62 7.46
CA ASN A 84 19.07 8.05 7.34
C ASN A 84 17.71 8.74 7.55
N GLU A 85 17.60 9.98 7.05
CA GLU A 85 16.39 10.80 7.16
C GLU A 85 15.16 10.12 6.56
N LEU A 86 15.30 9.39 5.44
CA LEU A 86 14.18 8.70 4.79
C LEU A 86 13.61 7.60 5.69
N GLY A 87 14.48 6.82 6.34
CA GLY A 87 14.10 5.86 7.37
C GLY A 87 13.37 6.51 8.55
N MET A 88 13.91 7.61 9.07
CA MET A 88 13.29 8.35 10.18
C MET A 88 11.90 8.89 9.83
N ILE A 89 11.74 9.49 8.64
CA ILE A 89 10.44 9.97 8.14
C ILE A 89 9.45 8.81 8.01
N THR A 90 9.91 7.66 7.50
CA THR A 90 9.09 6.46 7.34
C THR A 90 8.64 5.92 8.68
N LYS A 91 9.52 5.90 9.68
CA LYS A 91 9.23 5.50 11.06
C LYS A 91 8.18 6.42 11.70
N ILE A 92 8.32 7.75 11.55
CA ILE A 92 7.33 8.72 12.03
C ILE A 92 5.96 8.48 11.37
N ARG A 93 5.93 8.24 10.05
CA ARG A 93 4.68 7.94 9.34
C ARG A 93 4.03 6.63 9.80
N LEU A 94 4.82 5.62 10.14
CA LEU A 94 4.35 4.37 10.72
C LEU A 94 3.77 4.58 12.12
N TYR A 95 4.40 5.37 12.99
CA TYR A 95 3.82 5.72 14.29
C TYR A 95 2.52 6.51 14.15
N ASN A 96 2.47 7.49 13.24
CA ASN A 96 1.25 8.23 12.97
C ASN A 96 0.12 7.31 12.51
N LEU A 97 0.43 6.30 11.68
CA LEU A 97 -0.53 5.28 11.27
C LEU A 97 -0.95 4.39 12.44
N GLN A 98 -0.01 3.95 13.27
CA GLN A 98 -0.25 3.16 14.49
C GLN A 98 -1.21 3.88 15.43
N GLN A 99 -0.95 5.17 15.71
CA GLN A 99 -1.79 6.01 16.56
C GLN A 99 -3.14 6.32 15.91
N LEU A 100 -3.19 6.55 14.59
CA LEU A 100 -4.44 6.77 13.87
C LEU A 100 -5.37 5.56 14.03
N LEU A 101 -4.84 4.37 13.80
CA LEU A 101 -5.56 3.10 13.83
C LEU A 101 -5.72 2.50 15.23
N PHE A 102 -5.07 3.08 16.24
CA PHE A 102 -5.06 2.58 17.62
C PHE A 102 -4.56 1.13 17.71
N LEU A 103 -3.39 0.89 17.12
CA LEU A 103 -2.72 -0.42 17.06
C LEU A 103 -1.68 -0.55 18.18
N ASN A 104 -1.53 -1.76 18.72
CA ASN A 104 -0.59 -2.05 19.80
C ASN A 104 0.83 -2.34 19.31
N ASP A 105 0.93 -2.96 18.13
CA ASP A 105 2.19 -3.34 17.51
C ASP A 105 2.36 -2.67 16.14
N ASN A 106 3.56 -2.77 15.60
CA ASN A 106 3.93 -2.23 14.31
C ASN A 106 2.87 -2.52 13.21
N PRO A 107 2.35 -1.49 12.51
CA PRO A 107 1.30 -1.64 11.50
C PRO A 107 1.64 -2.62 10.36
N ILE A 108 2.93 -2.79 10.06
CA ILE A 108 3.40 -3.69 9.00
C ILE A 108 3.00 -5.14 9.34
N PHE A 109 3.08 -5.55 10.61
CA PHE A 109 2.80 -6.93 11.04
C PHE A 109 1.37 -7.10 11.56
N SER A 110 0.87 -6.13 12.34
CA SER A 110 -0.38 -6.29 13.08
C SER A 110 -1.65 -6.24 12.22
N LEU A 111 -1.61 -5.57 11.06
CA LEU A 111 -2.79 -5.39 10.21
C LEU A 111 -3.12 -6.64 9.37
N ARG A 112 -4.33 -7.16 9.40
CA ARG A 112 -4.76 -8.17 8.40
C ARG A 112 -5.55 -7.51 7.28
N ASP A 113 -5.68 -8.17 6.13
CA ASP A 113 -6.45 -7.60 5.00
C ASP A 113 -7.90 -7.25 5.38
N LYS A 114 -8.54 -8.10 6.18
CA LYS A 114 -9.88 -7.86 6.74
C LYS A 114 -9.91 -6.61 7.64
N ASP A 115 -8.87 -6.41 8.45
CA ASP A 115 -8.77 -5.27 9.35
C ASP A 115 -8.56 -3.97 8.56
N ILE A 116 -7.74 -3.98 7.51
CA ILE A 116 -7.52 -2.81 6.62
C ILE A 116 -8.84 -2.33 6.01
N ILE A 117 -9.67 -3.26 5.54
CA ILE A 117 -11.00 -2.93 4.97
C ILE A 117 -11.90 -2.28 6.03
N ARG A 118 -11.93 -2.81 7.26
CA ARG A 118 -12.71 -2.24 8.37
C ARG A 118 -12.22 -0.85 8.75
N TYR A 119 -10.92 -0.66 8.91
CA TYR A 119 -10.34 0.64 9.20
C TYR A 119 -10.62 1.69 8.13
N LYS A 120 -10.55 1.33 6.84
CA LYS A 120 -10.93 2.24 5.73
C LYS A 120 -12.40 2.64 5.77
N LYS A 121 -13.30 1.77 6.23
CA LYS A 121 -14.72 2.13 6.44
C LYS A 121 -14.91 3.09 7.62
N ILE A 122 -14.09 2.99 8.66
CA ILE A 122 -14.17 3.85 9.84
C ILE A 122 -13.50 5.21 9.59
N PHE A 123 -12.33 5.23 8.97
CA PHE A 123 -11.52 6.42 8.73
C PHE A 123 -11.45 6.74 7.23
N THR A 124 -12.61 6.88 6.60
CA THR A 124 -12.75 7.01 5.14
C THR A 124 -11.97 8.18 4.56
N THR A 125 -11.98 9.34 5.22
CA THR A 125 -11.30 10.55 4.73
C THR A 125 -9.81 10.50 5.00
N GLN A 126 -9.40 10.08 6.20
CA GLN A 126 -7.99 10.06 6.62
C GLN A 126 -7.19 8.95 5.91
N LEU A 127 -7.82 7.81 5.60
CA LEU A 127 -7.15 6.67 4.97
C LEU A 127 -7.34 6.62 3.45
N LYS A 128 -8.02 7.60 2.86
CA LYS A 128 -8.16 7.68 1.40
C LYS A 128 -6.79 7.85 0.76
N ASN A 129 -6.36 6.86 -0.01
CA ASN A 129 -5.07 6.82 -0.70
C ASN A 129 -3.86 6.99 0.24
N HIS A 130 -3.96 6.53 1.49
CA HIS A 130 -2.86 6.65 2.45
C HIS A 130 -1.68 5.76 2.04
N TYR A 131 -0.60 6.36 1.55
CA TYR A 131 0.53 5.68 0.91
C TYR A 131 1.07 4.46 1.68
N ILE A 132 1.43 4.64 2.96
CA ILE A 132 2.00 3.55 3.78
C ILE A 132 1.00 2.41 3.97
N LEU A 133 -0.28 2.73 4.11
CA LEU A 133 -1.33 1.72 4.30
C LEU A 133 -1.54 0.93 3.01
N GLU A 134 -1.53 1.60 1.86
CA GLU A 134 -1.61 0.92 0.56
C GLU A 134 -0.36 0.07 0.29
N CYS A 135 0.83 0.50 0.70
CA CYS A 135 2.05 -0.31 0.58
C CYS A 135 1.95 -1.59 1.43
N ILE A 136 1.50 -1.47 2.69
CA ILE A 136 1.28 -2.63 3.57
C ILE A 136 0.23 -3.57 2.96
N LYS A 137 -0.89 -3.02 2.45
CA LYS A 137 -1.91 -3.82 1.76
C LYS A 137 -1.32 -4.55 0.55
N MET A 138 -0.53 -3.86 -0.27
CA MET A 138 0.07 -4.42 -1.48
C MET A 138 1.02 -5.58 -1.14
N LEU A 139 1.85 -5.44 -0.11
CA LEU A 139 2.71 -6.53 0.37
C LEU A 139 1.92 -7.77 0.79
N LYS A 140 0.81 -7.57 1.52
CA LYS A 140 -0.04 -8.66 2.02
C LYS A 140 -0.77 -9.37 0.91
N THR A 141 -1.31 -8.64 -0.06
CA THR A 141 -1.96 -9.23 -1.23
C THR A 141 -1.02 -10.12 -2.06
N GLN A 142 0.29 -9.86 -1.99
CA GLN A 142 1.32 -10.62 -2.70
C GLN A 142 2.03 -11.65 -1.81
N ASN A 143 1.52 -11.86 -0.59
CA ASN A 143 2.09 -12.80 0.40
C ASN A 143 3.57 -12.56 0.72
N PHE A 144 4.05 -11.31 0.66
CA PHE A 144 5.39 -10.99 1.14
C PHE A 144 5.44 -11.03 2.68
N SER A 145 6.40 -11.78 3.22
CA SER A 145 6.76 -11.73 4.64
C SER A 145 8.00 -10.85 4.82
N ILE A 146 7.96 -9.97 5.82
CA ILE A 146 9.11 -9.15 6.22
C ILE A 146 9.68 -9.80 7.48
N ALA A 147 10.98 -10.09 7.49
CA ALA A 147 11.67 -10.55 8.68
C ALA A 147 12.09 -9.33 9.53
N ILE A 148 11.89 -9.42 10.84
CA ILE A 148 12.40 -8.42 11.79
C ILE A 148 13.74 -8.94 12.31
N ASN A 149 14.79 -8.14 12.17
CA ASN A 149 16.02 -8.37 12.92
C ASN A 149 15.87 -7.71 14.30
N ASP A 150 16.39 -8.34 15.36
CA ASP A 150 16.27 -7.87 16.75
C ASP A 150 16.75 -6.43 17.00
N THR A 151 17.51 -5.86 16.06
CA THR A 151 18.00 -4.48 16.07
C THR A 151 16.97 -3.43 15.65
N VAL A 152 15.80 -3.83 15.15
CA VAL A 152 14.76 -2.92 14.66
C VAL A 152 13.78 -2.56 15.78
N ASP A 153 13.42 -1.28 15.87
CA ASP A 153 12.39 -0.82 16.80
C ASP A 153 11.08 -1.56 16.57
N LYS A 154 10.64 -2.31 17.59
CA LYS A 154 9.46 -3.18 17.50
C LYS A 154 8.15 -2.39 17.44
N MET A 155 8.19 -1.08 17.77
CA MET A 155 7.01 -0.21 17.85
C MET A 155 5.91 -0.80 18.76
N GLU A 156 6.31 -1.51 19.81
CA GLU A 156 5.41 -2.09 20.80
C GLU A 156 5.05 -1.02 21.83
N ILE A 157 3.76 -0.94 22.20
CA ILE A 157 3.32 -0.09 23.32
C ILE A 157 3.81 -0.73 24.63
N ILE A 158 4.60 0.01 25.40
CA ILE A 158 5.12 -0.46 26.69
C ILE A 158 4.07 -0.18 27.77
N GLY A 159 3.36 -1.22 28.22
CA GLY A 159 2.46 -1.17 29.39
C GLY A 159 1.13 -1.91 29.19
N GLY A 160 0.61 -2.48 30.29
CA GLY A 160 -0.62 -3.27 30.31
C GLY A 160 -0.40 -4.75 29.92
N ASN A 161 -1.12 -5.66 30.58
CA ASN A 161 -0.98 -7.11 30.36
C ASN A 161 -2.04 -7.68 29.40
N ILE A 162 -3.13 -6.95 29.15
CA ILE A 162 -4.28 -7.43 28.37
C ILE A 162 -4.73 -6.33 27.41
N LEU A 163 -4.90 -6.66 26.14
CA LEU A 163 -5.35 -5.71 25.13
C LEU A 163 -6.88 -5.61 25.15
N ILE A 164 -7.40 -4.40 24.95
CA ILE A 164 -8.86 -4.16 24.84
C ILE A 164 -9.46 -4.96 23.68
N LYS A 165 -8.69 -5.14 22.61
CA LYS A 165 -9.07 -5.94 21.45
C LYS A 165 -9.26 -7.42 21.79
N ASP A 166 -8.58 -7.93 22.81
CA ASP A 166 -8.70 -9.33 23.25
C ASP A 166 -9.89 -9.54 24.19
N ILE A 167 -10.32 -8.48 24.88
CA ILE A 167 -11.47 -8.50 25.80
C ILE A 167 -12.79 -8.37 25.02
N LEU A 168 -12.82 -7.53 23.98
CA LEU A 168 -14.04 -7.21 23.23
C LEU A 168 -14.17 -8.06 21.96
N PRO A 169 -15.38 -8.56 21.64
CA PRO A 169 -15.65 -9.13 20.32
C PRO A 169 -15.30 -8.14 19.21
N GLU A 170 -14.67 -8.62 18.12
CA GLU A 170 -14.14 -7.76 17.05
C GLU A 170 -15.21 -6.77 16.51
N GLU A 171 -16.45 -7.20 16.35
CA GLU A 171 -17.54 -6.35 15.83
C GLU A 171 -17.84 -5.15 16.74
N ILE A 172 -17.89 -5.40 18.06
CA ILE A 172 -18.15 -4.36 19.07
C ILE A 172 -16.95 -3.40 19.13
N TYR A 173 -15.73 -3.95 19.05
CA TYR A 173 -14.50 -3.16 19.02
C TYR A 173 -14.49 -2.18 17.85
N PHE A 174 -14.67 -2.66 16.62
CA PHE A 174 -14.62 -1.80 15.42
C PHE A 174 -15.79 -0.80 15.38
N LYS A 175 -16.97 -1.15 15.89
CA LYS A 175 -18.11 -0.23 15.98
C LYS A 175 -17.85 0.95 16.92
N ASN A 176 -17.18 0.69 18.06
CA ASN A 176 -16.96 1.68 19.12
C ASN A 176 -15.54 2.29 19.10
N LEU A 177 -14.73 1.99 18.09
CA LEU A 177 -13.30 2.32 18.06
C LEU A 177 -13.00 3.81 18.25
N ARG A 178 -13.79 4.70 17.65
CA ARG A 178 -13.64 6.15 17.81
C ARG A 178 -13.87 6.59 19.26
N SER A 179 -14.89 6.01 19.91
CA SER A 179 -15.22 6.31 21.30
C SER A 179 -14.15 5.79 22.25
N ILE A 180 -13.67 4.55 22.03
CA ILE A 180 -12.58 3.93 22.80
C ILE A 180 -11.30 4.78 22.70
N LYS A 181 -10.96 5.23 21.49
CA LYS A 181 -9.80 6.09 21.28
C LYS A 181 -9.93 7.41 22.05
N ASN A 182 -11.09 8.06 21.99
CA ASN A 182 -11.32 9.32 22.68
C ASN A 182 -11.28 9.17 24.21
N SER A 183 -11.87 8.10 24.76
CA SER A 183 -11.89 7.89 26.22
C SER A 183 -10.51 7.61 26.80
N ILE A 184 -9.65 6.88 26.07
CA ILE A 184 -8.29 6.56 26.51
C ILE A 184 -7.34 7.74 26.34
N LEU A 185 -7.48 8.54 25.26
CA LEU A 185 -6.77 9.82 25.13
C LEU A 185 -7.11 10.79 26.29
N CYS A 186 -8.36 10.80 26.75
CA CYS A 186 -8.75 11.59 27.93
C CYS A 186 -8.10 11.11 29.25
N LEU A 187 -7.65 9.85 29.34
CA LEU A 187 -6.92 9.34 30.51
C LEU A 187 -5.43 9.68 30.49
N GLN A 188 -4.86 10.04 29.34
CA GLN A 188 -3.47 10.50 29.23
C GLN A 188 -3.29 12.01 29.50
N ILE A 189 -4.38 12.76 29.67
CA ILE A 189 -4.37 14.17 30.08
C ILE A 189 -4.84 14.30 31.53
N LYS A 190 -4.04 13.78 32.46
CA LYS A 190 -4.04 14.20 33.86
C LYS A 190 -2.64 14.02 34.44
N PHE A 191 -1.84 15.06 34.32
CA PHE A 191 -0.93 15.54 35.36
C PHE A 191 -1.04 17.06 35.41
#